data_AF-A0A3D1RL60-F1
#
_entry.id   AF-A0A3D1RL60-F1
#
_cell.length_a   1.000
_cell.length_b   1.000
_cell.length_c   1.000
_cell.angle_alpha   90.00
_cell.angle_beta   90.00
_cell.angle_gamma   90.00
#
_symmetry.space_group_name_H-M   'P 1'
#
loop_
_entity.id
_entity.type
_entity.pdbx_description
1 polymer ?
#
loop_
_entity_poly.entity_id
_entity_poly.type
_entity_poly.pdbx_seq_one_letter_code
_entity_poly.pdbx_strand_id
1 'polypeptide(L)' 'PRAAKDLKGRLVVGAAVGVTKDTMERVKALKEAGADVIVVDTAHGHSLGVIKMVGYIKEKFPEVEVIAGNVATA' A
#
# COMPACT_ATOMS: atom_id res chain seq x y z
N PRO A 1 -5.56 -26.19 5.87
CA PRO A 1 -6.95 -25.78 5.50
C PRO A 1 -7.31 -24.29 5.74
N ARG A 2 -6.50 -23.48 6.46
CA ARG A 2 -6.83 -22.06 6.75
C ARG A 2 -5.75 -21.06 6.29
N ALA A 3 -5.05 -21.35 5.19
CA ALA A 3 -4.07 -20.42 4.64
C ALA A 3 -4.76 -19.20 4.02
N ALA A 4 -4.25 -18.00 4.26
CA ALA A 4 -4.71 -16.79 3.58
C ALA A 4 -4.25 -16.85 2.12
N LYS A 5 -5.22 -16.97 1.21
CA LYS A 5 -4.96 -17.09 -0.23
C LYS A 5 -5.77 -16.07 -1.02
N ASP A 6 -5.18 -15.60 -2.11
CA ASP A 6 -5.88 -14.77 -3.09
C ASP A 6 -6.84 -15.59 -3.96
N LEU A 7 -7.56 -14.92 -4.87
CA LEU A 7 -8.49 -15.56 -5.82
C LEU A 7 -7.80 -16.52 -6.80
N LYS A 8 -6.47 -16.49 -6.90
CA LYS A 8 -5.64 -17.35 -7.75
C LYS A 8 -5.04 -18.52 -6.96
N GLY A 9 -5.33 -18.63 -5.67
CA GLY A 9 -4.83 -19.68 -4.78
C GLY A 9 -3.39 -19.46 -4.27
N ARG A 10 -2.78 -18.31 -4.54
CA ARG A 10 -1.45 -17.92 -4.03
C ARG A 10 -1.57 -17.41 -2.60
N LEU A 11 -0.49 -17.47 -1.81
CA LEU A 11 -0.49 -16.85 -0.49
C LEU A 11 -0.60 -15.33 -0.62
N VAL A 12 -1.41 -14.70 0.24
CA VAL A 12 -1.55 -13.24 0.27
C VAL A 12 -0.27 -12.59 0.79
N VAL A 13 0.18 -11.53 0.12
CA VAL A 13 1.38 -10.77 0.48
C VAL A 13 1.06 -9.28 0.57
N GLY A 14 1.45 -8.66 1.68
CA GLY A 14 1.45 -7.22 1.86
C GLY A 14 2.85 -6.65 1.92
N ALA A 15 3.03 -5.41 1.46
CA ALA A 15 4.31 -4.70 1.52
C ALA A 15 4.12 -3.26 1.99
N ALA A 16 5.07 -2.76 2.79
CA ALA A 16 5.04 -1.39 3.31
C ALA A 16 5.90 -0.44 2.48
N VAL A 17 5.45 0.80 2.34
CA VAL A 17 6.17 1.91 1.72
C VAL A 17 6.03 3.18 2.57
N GLY A 18 7.01 4.08 2.47
CA GLY A 18 6.93 5.40 3.09
C GLY A 18 6.20 6.43 2.22
N VAL A 19 6.54 7.71 2.39
CA VAL A 19 5.97 8.83 1.61
C VAL A 19 7.04 9.69 0.93
N THR A 20 8.22 9.13 0.69
CA THR A 20 9.34 9.79 0.01
C THR A 20 9.13 9.84 -1.51
N LYS A 21 9.97 10.60 -2.22
CA LYS A 21 9.83 10.82 -3.68
C LYS A 21 9.89 9.53 -4.51
N ASP A 22 10.62 8.52 -4.03
CA ASP A 22 10.79 7.22 -4.68
C ASP A 22 9.66 6.22 -4.38
N THR A 23 8.66 6.61 -3.57
CA THR A 23 7.56 5.71 -3.16
C THR A 23 6.83 5.09 -4.35
N MET A 24 6.54 5.86 -5.40
CA MET A 24 5.80 5.36 -6.56
C MET A 24 6.59 4.31 -7.36
N GLU A 25 7.91 4.42 -7.42
CA GLU A 25 8.77 3.41 -8.05
C GLU A 25 8.74 2.10 -7.25
N ARG A 26 8.79 2.21 -5.92
CA ARG A 26 8.66 1.05 -5.02
C ARG A 26 7.29 0.38 -5.13
N VAL A 27 6.21 1.15 -5.12
CA VAL A 27 4.85 0.63 -5.28
C VAL A 27 4.70 -0.13 -6.59
N LYS A 28 5.21 0.44 -7.68
CA LYS A 28 5.23 -0.23 -8.99
C LYS A 28 5.96 -1.57 -8.92
N ALA A 29 7.19 -1.57 -8.39
CA ALA A 29 8.01 -2.78 -8.28
C ALA A 29 7.34 -3.87 -7.42
N LEU A 30 6.73 -3.48 -6.29
CA LEU A 30 6.03 -4.41 -5.39
C LEU A 30 4.78 -5.00 -6.01
N LYS A 31 4.00 -4.18 -6.72
CA LYS A 31 2.85 -4.64 -7.50
C LYS A 31 3.27 -5.64 -8.59
N GLU A 32 4.33 -5.33 -9.34
CA GLU A 32 4.87 -6.21 -10.38
C GLU A 32 5.40 -7.53 -9.79
N ALA A 33 5.97 -7.50 -8.57
CA ALA A 33 6.34 -8.69 -7.81
C ALA A 33 5.13 -9.48 -7.26
N GLY A 34 3.92 -8.92 -7.35
CA GLY A 34 2.68 -9.60 -6.98
C GLY A 34 2.20 -9.35 -5.57
N ALA A 35 2.60 -8.25 -4.92
CA ALA A 35 2.00 -7.81 -3.67
C ALA A 35 0.50 -7.49 -3.87
N ASP A 36 -0.34 -8.00 -2.97
CA ASP A 36 -1.80 -7.84 -3.04
C ASP A 36 -2.26 -6.56 -2.35
N VAL A 37 -1.51 -6.08 -1.36
CA VAL A 37 -1.81 -4.86 -0.60
C VAL A 37 -0.55 -4.04 -0.33
N ILE A 38 -0.70 -2.72 -0.42
CA ILE A 38 0.34 -1.74 -0.07
C ILE A 38 -0.05 -1.01 1.20
N VAL A 39 0.84 -0.99 2.19
CA VAL A 39 0.68 -0.23 3.42
C VAL A 39 1.49 1.05 3.32
N VAL A 40 0.85 2.22 3.43
CA VAL A 40 1.56 3.49 3.59
C VAL A 40 1.90 3.63 5.07
N ASP A 41 3.15 3.34 5.41
CA ASP A 41 3.65 3.27 6.78
C ASP A 41 4.26 4.61 7.20
N THR A 42 3.60 5.30 8.12
CA THR A 42 4.07 6.56 8.69
C THR A 42 3.66 6.70 10.16
N ALA A 43 4.40 7.53 10.91
CA ALA A 43 4.02 7.86 12.28
C ALA A 43 2.73 8.70 12.38
N HIS A 44 2.44 9.55 11.38
CA HIS A 44 1.30 10.49 11.38
C HIS A 44 0.53 10.43 10.05
N GLY A 45 -0.42 9.49 9.96
CA GLY A 45 -1.17 9.18 8.76
C GLY A 45 -2.15 10.27 8.29
N HIS A 46 -2.51 11.22 9.16
CA HIS A 46 -3.38 12.34 8.82
C HIS A 46 -2.65 13.47 8.05
N SER A 47 -1.33 13.36 7.86
CA SER A 47 -0.55 14.39 7.17
C SER A 47 -0.95 14.51 5.69
N LEU A 48 -0.88 15.74 5.16
CA LEU A 48 -1.22 16.00 3.75
C LEU A 48 -0.37 15.17 2.77
N GLY A 49 0.89 14.89 3.12
CA GLY A 49 1.78 14.04 2.32
C GLY A 49 1.26 12.61 2.18
N VAL A 50 0.76 12.03 3.28
CA VAL A 50 0.16 10.68 3.28
C VAL A 50 -1.13 10.67 2.46
N ILE A 51 -2.03 11.63 2.70
CA ILE A 51 -3.31 11.72 1.98
C ILE A 51 -3.08 11.82 0.47
N LYS A 52 -2.15 12.69 0.05
CA LYS A 52 -1.76 12.83 -1.36
C LYS A 52 -1.14 11.54 -1.91
N MET A 53 -0.25 10.90 -1.15
CA MET A 53 0.39 9.64 -1.58
C MET A 53 -0.64 8.53 -1.80
N VAL A 54 -1.58 8.35 -0.88
CA VAL A 54 -2.68 7.37 -1.01
C VAL A 54 -3.50 7.67 -2.28
N GLY A 55 -3.85 8.93 -2.51
CA GLY A 55 -4.53 9.37 -3.73
C GLY A 55 -3.75 9.03 -5.00
N TYR A 56 -2.45 9.35 -5.03
CA TYR A 56 -1.59 9.06 -6.19
C TYR A 56 -1.41 7.56 -6.44
N ILE A 57 -1.31 6.75 -5.39
CA ILE A 57 -1.26 5.29 -5.53
C ILE A 57 -2.55 4.78 -6.18
N LYS A 58 -3.73 5.20 -5.68
CA LYS A 58 -5.02 4.76 -6.24
C LYS A 58 -5.29 5.31 -7.64
N GLU A 59 -4.81 6.51 -7.97
CA GLU A 59 -4.92 7.07 -9.32
C GLU A 59 -4.07 6.27 -10.32
N LYS A 60 -2.83 5.92 -9.94
CA LYS A 60 -1.89 5.22 -10.84
C LYS A 60 -2.16 3.71 -10.91
N PHE A 61 -2.59 3.11 -9.81
CA PHE A 61 -2.78 1.67 -9.62
C PHE A 61 -4.14 1.41 -8.93
N PRO A 62 -5.27 1.65 -9.61
CA PRO A 62 -6.61 1.52 -9.02
C PRO A 62 -6.93 0.11 -8.51
N GLU A 63 -6.25 -0.92 -9.05
CA GLU A 63 -6.39 -2.32 -8.65
C GLU A 63 -5.64 -2.69 -7.37
N VAL A 64 -4.71 -1.84 -6.91
CA VAL A 64 -3.94 -2.09 -5.68
C VAL A 64 -4.76 -1.67 -4.48
N GLU A 65 -4.92 -2.58 -3.52
CA GLU A 65 -5.49 -2.26 -2.22
C GLU A 65 -4.49 -1.49 -1.36
N VAL A 66 -4.95 -0.43 -0.70
CA VAL A 66 -4.10 0.48 0.08
C VAL A 66 -4.58 0.57 1.51
N ILE A 67 -3.68 0.31 2.45
CA ILE A 67 -3.89 0.54 3.88
C ILE A 67 -3.11 1.80 4.26
N ALA A 68 -3.81 2.86 4.64
CA ALA A 68 -3.18 4.08 5.12
C ALA A 68 -2.94 4.01 6.63
N GLY A 69 -1.78 4.44 7.10
CA GLY A 69 -1.48 4.50 8.53
C GLY A 69 -0.34 5.47 8.88
N ASN A 70 -0.11 5.71 10.17
CA ASN A 70 -0.91 5.30 11.31
C ASN A 70 -1.79 6.44 11.83
N VAL A 71 -2.96 6.11 12.36
CA VAL A 71 -3.86 7.08 12.98
C VAL A 71 -4.12 6.63 14.41
N ALA A 72 -3.85 7.52 15.37
CA ALA A 72 -4.19 7.31 16.78
C ALA A 72 -5.37 8.20 17.20
N THR A 73 -5.44 9.42 16.64
CA THR A 73 -6.56 10.40 16.57
C THR A 73 -6.11 11.55 15.64
N ALA A 74 -6.98 12.54 15.37
CA ALA A 74 -6.69 13.68 14.48
C ALA A 74 -5.90 14.81 15.16
#